data_AF-A0A1W1CR41-F1
#
_entry.id   AF-A0A1W1CR41-F1
#
_cell.length_a   1.000
_cell.length_b   1.000
_cell.length_c   1.000
_cell.angle_alpha   90.00
_cell.angle_beta   90.00
_cell.angle_gamma   90.00
#
_symmetry.space_group_name_H-M   'P 1'
#
loop_
_entity.id
_entity.type
_entity.pdbx_description
1 polymer ?
#
loop_
_entity_poly.entity_id
_entity_poly.type
_entity_poly.pdbx_seq_one_letter_code
_entity_poly.pdbx_strand_id
1 'polypeptide(L)'
;MGYSIKIVEEINHLEYLIQDKNYDMLFIDENLKEFNKNILQKQHSLMNVIILSSNDRNNEHYNKKIIKEVLSGIITRSKIEQIIKKYKR
;
A
#
# COMPACT_ATOMS: atom_id res chain seq x y z
N MET A 1 -2.07 17.88 12.31
CA MET A 1 -1.39 16.58 12.53
C MET A 1 -0.87 16.12 11.18
N GLY A 2 0.45 16.07 11.02
CA GLY A 2 1.09 15.72 9.75
C GLY A 2 1.24 14.21 9.59
N TYR A 3 1.23 13.75 8.35
CA TYR A 3 1.65 12.39 7.98
C TYR A 3 3.08 12.47 7.45
N SER A 4 3.95 11.56 7.88
CA SER A 4 5.26 11.39 7.26
C SER A 4 5.11 10.41 6.10
N ILE A 5 5.44 10.85 4.89
CA ILE A 5 5.38 10.02 3.69
C ILE A 5 6.82 9.76 3.26
N LYS A 6 7.19 8.48 3.17
CA LYS A 6 8.47 8.04 2.63
C LYS A 6 8.21 7.39 1.27
N ILE A 7 8.82 7.94 0.23
CA ILE A 7 8.85 7.32 -1.10
C ILE A 7 10.01 6.33 -1.11
N VAL A 8 9.75 5.11 -1.57
CA VAL A 8 10.72 4.03 -1.63
C VAL A 8 10.80 3.56 -3.07
N GLU A 9 11.97 3.74 -3.68
CA GLU A 9 12.20 3.41 -5.10
C GLU A 9 12.81 2.02 -5.28
N GLU A 10 13.39 1.44 -4.22
CA GLU A 10 14.08 0.15 -4.27
C GLU A 10 13.34 -0.95 -3.49
N ILE A 11 13.07 -2.07 -4.16
CA ILE A 11 12.34 -3.23 -3.59
C ILE A 11 13.04 -3.83 -2.37
N ASN A 12 14.37 -3.90 -2.38
CA ASN A 12 15.16 -4.50 -1.30
C ASN A 12 14.96 -3.77 0.04
N HIS A 13 14.86 -2.44 -0.01
CA HIS A 13 14.57 -1.62 1.18
C HIS A 13 13.12 -1.75 1.64
N LEU A 14 12.21 -2.00 0.70
CA LEU A 14 10.79 -2.11 1.00
C LEU A 14 10.46 -3.31 1.89
N GLU A 15 11.12 -4.47 1.70
CA GLU A 15 10.90 -5.66 2.54
C GLU A 15 11.16 -5.39 4.04
N TYR A 16 12.21 -4.63 4.36
CA TYR A 16 12.49 -4.25 5.74
C TYR A 16 11.46 -3.26 6.28
N LEU A 17 11.06 -2.28 5.47
CA LEU A 17 10.14 -1.22 5.90
C LEU A 17 8.72 -1.74 6.18
N ILE A 18 8.24 -2.74 5.43
CA ILE A 18 6.92 -3.33 5.68
C ILE A 18 6.82 -4.12 6.99
N GLN A 19 7.97 -4.47 7.59
CA GLN A 19 8.06 -5.14 8.88
C GLN A 19 8.17 -4.13 10.04
N ASP A 20 8.57 -2.89 9.76
CA ASP A 20 8.72 -1.83 10.75
C ASP A 20 7.34 -1.27 11.17
N LYS A 21 7.02 -1.44 12.46
CA LYS A 21 5.74 -1.00 13.06
C LYS A 21 5.55 0.51 13.09
N ASN A 22 6.57 1.31 12.75
CA ASN A 22 6.45 2.75 12.59
C ASN A 22 5.73 3.16 11.30
N TYR A 23 5.49 2.23 10.37
CA TYR A 23 4.77 2.48 9.12
C TYR A 23 3.39 1.84 9.14
N ASP A 24 2.33 2.63 9.28
CA ASP A 24 0.97 2.09 9.38
C ASP A 24 0.38 1.65 8.02
N MET A 25 0.92 2.18 6.92
CA MET A 25 0.29 2.09 5.61
C MET A 25 1.31 1.99 4.47
N LEU A 26 1.07 1.08 3.55
CA LEU A 26 1.83 0.88 2.32
C LEU A 26 0.95 1.22 1.12
N PHE A 27 1.40 2.16 0.30
CA PHE A 27 0.86 2.42 -1.02
C PHE A 27 1.84 1.86 -2.05
N ILE A 28 1.36 1.00 -2.95
CA ILE A 28 2.24 0.31 -3.90
C ILE A 28 1.62 0.22 -5.28
N ASP A 29 2.42 0.47 -6.32
CA ASP A 29 2.02 0.38 -7.72
C ASP A 29 1.68 -1.07 -8.11
N GLU A 30 0.58 -1.26 -8.85
CA GLU A 30 0.15 -2.56 -9.37
C GLU A 30 1.18 -3.23 -10.28
N ASN A 31 2.08 -2.46 -10.90
CA ASN A 31 3.07 -2.93 -11.86
C ASN A 31 4.31 -3.52 -11.22
N LEU A 32 4.45 -3.44 -9.89
CA LEU A 32 5.50 -4.10 -9.11
C LEU A 32 5.23 -5.61 -9.02
N LYS A 33 5.28 -6.29 -10.18
CA LYS A 33 5.07 -7.75 -10.32
C LYS A 33 6.08 -8.57 -9.52
N GLU A 34 7.30 -8.07 -9.34
CA GLU A 34 8.32 -8.70 -8.49
C GLU A 34 8.01 -8.59 -7.00
N PHE A 35 7.21 -7.59 -6.59
CA PHE A 35 6.73 -7.41 -5.22
C PHE A 35 5.59 -8.38 -4.86
N ASN A 36 5.68 -9.57 -5.43
CA ASN A 36 4.75 -10.68 -5.34
C ASN A 36 4.23 -10.91 -3.91
N LYS A 37 3.14 -11.68 -3.85
CA LYS A 37 2.45 -12.12 -2.63
C LYS A 37 3.37 -12.52 -1.47
N ASN A 38 4.55 -13.07 -1.74
CA ASN A 38 5.52 -13.51 -0.75
C ASN A 38 6.14 -12.37 0.08
N ILE A 39 6.43 -11.21 -0.52
CA ILE A 39 7.01 -10.08 0.24
C ILE A 39 5.92 -9.43 1.08
N LEU A 40 4.74 -9.17 0.51
CA LEU A 40 3.60 -8.62 1.24
C LEU A 40 3.15 -9.49 2.43
N GLN A 41 3.38 -10.81 2.38
CA GLN A 41 3.11 -11.70 3.52
C GLN A 41 4.02 -11.45 4.72
N LYS A 42 5.19 -10.83 4.53
CA LYS A 42 6.13 -10.49 5.59
C LYS A 42 5.74 -9.20 6.34
N GLN A 43 4.71 -8.48 5.88
CA GLN A 43 4.29 -7.25 6.53
C GLN A 43 3.92 -7.47 8.01
N HIS A 44 4.09 -6.46 8.85
CA HIS A 44 3.55 -6.53 10.20
C HIS A 44 2.00 -6.52 10.18
N SER A 45 1.39 -7.14 11.18
CA SER A 45 -0.06 -7.44 11.19
C SER A 45 -0.98 -6.22 11.17
N LEU A 46 -0.47 -5.04 11.51
CA LEU A 46 -1.22 -3.78 11.55
C LEU A 46 -1.08 -2.96 10.26
N MET A 47 -0.21 -3.36 9.33
CA MET A 47 0.02 -2.61 8.10
C MET A 47 -1.19 -2.70 7.17
N ASN A 48 -1.67 -1.54 6.71
CA ASN A 48 -2.69 -1.45 5.68
C ASN A 48 -2.03 -1.34 4.30
N VAL A 49 -2.32 -2.29 3.40
CA VAL A 49 -1.80 -2.26 2.03
C VAL A 49 -2.87 -1.76 1.08
N ILE A 50 -2.50 -0.75 0.30
CA ILE A 50 -3.31 -0.10 -0.71
C ILE A 50 -2.59 -0.20 -2.05
N ILE A 51 -3.26 -0.76 -3.06
CA ILE A 51 -2.71 -0.83 -4.42
C ILE A 51 -3.03 0.46 -5.16
N LEU A 52 -2.06 0.99 -5.87
CA LEU A 52 -2.20 2.10 -6.80
C LEU A 52 -2.25 1.53 -8.21
N SER A 53 -3.35 1.76 -8.92
CA SER A 53 -3.57 1.25 -10.27
C SER A 53 -3.82 2.42 -11.22
N SER A 54 -3.22 2.37 -12.40
CA SER A 54 -3.51 3.35 -13.44
C SER A 54 -4.81 3.02 -14.20
N ASN A 55 -5.30 1.79 -14.07
CA ASN A 55 -6.47 1.29 -14.78
C ASN A 55 -7.63 1.04 -13.82
N ASP A 56 -8.87 1.22 -14.28
CA ASP A 56 -10.05 0.76 -13.55
C ASP A 56 -10.16 -0.76 -13.65
N ARG A 57 -9.27 -1.47 -12.94
CA ARG A 57 -9.39 -2.91 -12.75
C ARG A 57 -10.29 -3.14 -11.54
N ASN A 58 -11.51 -3.61 -11.81
CA ASN A 58 -12.35 -4.22 -10.79
C ASN A 58 -11.56 -5.38 -10.17
N ASN A 59 -10.96 -5.16 -8.99
CA ASN A 59 -10.67 -6.04 -7.85
C ASN A 59 -10.44 -7.56 -8.00
N GLU A 60 -10.34 -8.16 -9.19
CA GLU A 60 -10.76 -9.55 -9.33
C GLU A 60 -9.74 -10.58 -8.85
N HIS A 61 -8.47 -10.26 -8.64
CA HIS A 61 -7.47 -11.27 -8.26
C HIS A 61 -6.55 -10.90 -7.08
N TYR A 62 -6.89 -9.88 -6.27
CA TYR A 62 -6.07 -9.50 -5.12
C TYR A 62 -6.43 -10.26 -3.84
N ASN A 63 -5.42 -10.62 -3.05
CA ASN A 63 -5.63 -11.24 -1.74
C ASN A 63 -6.19 -10.21 -0.74
N LYS A 64 -7.52 -10.20 -0.57
CA LYS A 64 -8.24 -9.30 0.34
C LYS A 64 -7.84 -9.43 1.82
N LYS A 65 -7.09 -10.47 2.21
CA LYS A 65 -6.52 -10.58 3.56
C LYS A 65 -5.37 -9.58 3.78
N ILE A 66 -4.66 -9.23 2.72
CA ILE A 66 -3.48 -8.36 2.73
C ILE A 66 -3.85 -6.99 2.17
N ILE A 67 -4.42 -6.98 0.96
CA ILE A 67 -4.78 -5.75 0.24
C ILE A 67 -6.15 -5.29 0.71
N LYS A 68 -6.20 -4.07 1.27
CA LYS A 68 -7.43 -3.47 1.81
C LYS A 68 -8.27 -2.78 0.74
N GLU A 69 -7.60 -2.14 -0.21
CA GLU A 69 -8.25 -1.34 -1.24
C GLU A 69 -7.32 -1.17 -2.46
N VAL A 70 -7.94 -0.92 -3.61
CA VAL A 70 -7.25 -0.55 -4.86
C VAL A 70 -7.72 0.86 -5.22
N LEU A 71 -6.78 1.78 -5.36
CA LEU A 71 -7.02 3.13 -5.84
C LEU A 71 -6.70 3.19 -7.33
N SER A 72 -7.73 3.38 -8.15
CA SER A 72 -7.58 3.58 -9.58
C SER A 72 -7.65 5.06 -9.98
N GLY A 73 -7.00 5.37 -11.10
CA GLY A 73 -6.99 6.69 -11.73
C GLY A 73 -5.99 7.67 -11.13
N ILE A 74 -6.26 8.98 -11.28
CA ILE A 74 -5.36 10.03 -10.75
C ILE A 74 -5.39 10.01 -9.23
N ILE A 75 -4.22 9.75 -8.62
CA ILE A 75 -4.05 9.71 -7.17
C ILE A 75 -3.54 11.07 -6.70
N THR A 76 -4.43 11.85 -6.11
CA THR A 76 -4.07 13.14 -5.51
C THR A 76 -3.74 12.98 -4.04
N ARG A 77 -2.99 13.95 -3.48
CA ARG A 77 -2.72 14.02 -2.05
C ARG A 77 -4.00 13.97 -1.20
N SER A 78 -5.05 14.67 -1.62
CA SER A 78 -6.34 14.66 -0.93
C SER A 78 -6.94 13.25 -0.86
N LYS A 79 -6.80 12.45 -1.93
CA LYS A 79 -7.28 11.06 -1.96
C LYS A 79 -6.48 10.17 -1.01
N ILE A 80 -5.15 10.35 -0.96
CA ILE A 80 -4.28 9.67 0.02
C ILE A 80 -4.71 10.03 1.45
N GLU A 81 -4.93 11.31 1.75
CA GLU A 81 -5.34 11.75 3.10
C GLU A 81 -6.71 11.19 3.52
N GLN A 82 -7.66 11.08 2.59
CA GLN A 82 -8.96 10.43 2.84
C GLN A 82 -8.79 8.94 3.21
N ILE A 83 -7.91 8.23 2.50
CA ILE A 83 -7.63 6.82 2.77
C ILE A 83 -6.93 6.65 4.12
N ILE A 84 -5.94 7.51 4.42
CA ILE A 84 -5.30 7.49 5.74
C ILE A 84 -6.34 7.70 6.84
N LYS A 85 -7.25 8.67 6.71
CA LYS A 85 -8.32 8.91 7.68
C LYS A 85 -9.31 7.73 7.80
N LYS A 86 -9.58 7.02 6.71
CA LYS A 86 -10.48 5.85 6.68
C LYS A 86 -9.94 4.67 7.48
N TYR A 87 -8.63 4.44 7.44
CA TYR A 87 -8.00 3.28 8.07
C TYR A 87 -7.22 3.59 9.36
N LYS A 88 -6.98 4.86 9.68
CA LYS A 88 -6.62 5.26 11.05
C LYS A 88 -7.84 5.11 11.94
N ARG A 89 -7.74 4.18 12.90
CA ARG A 89 -8.59 4.17 14.09
C ARG A 89 -8.06 5.16 15.11
#